data_AF-A0A2S9G2Q8-F1
#
_entry.id   AF-A0A2S9G2Q8-F1
#
_cell.length_a   1.000
_cell.length_b   1.000
_cell.length_c   1.000
_cell.angle_alpha   90.00
_cell.angle_beta   90.00
_cell.angle_gamma   90.00
#
_symmetry.space_group_name_H-M   'P 1'
#
loop_
_entity.id
_entity.type
_entity.pdbx_description
1 polymer ?
#
loop_
_entity_poly.entity_id
_entity_poly.type
_entity_poly.pdbx_seq_one_letter_code
_entity_poly.pdbx_strand_id
1 'polypeptide(L)' 'AQWKATATGLVGVTVAGQQHKVPRRLLKAARLGLIDLDRR' A
#
# COMPACT_ATOMS: atom_id res chain seq x y z
N ALA A 1 -26.32 -2.60 -11.43
CA ALA A 1 -25.07 -3.24 -10.98
C ALA A 1 -23.84 -2.96 -11.87
N GLN A 2 -23.91 -2.01 -12.82
CA GLN A 2 -22.85 -1.76 -13.80
C GLN A 2 -21.64 -1.00 -13.25
N TRP A 3 -21.83 -0.18 -12.21
CA TRP A 3 -20.73 0.58 -11.62
C TRP A 3 -20.11 -0.21 -10.47
N LYS A 4 -18.97 -0.84 -10.74
CA LYS A 4 -18.16 -1.58 -9.78
C LYS A 4 -16.68 -1.22 -9.99
N ALA A 5 -15.87 -1.43 -8.96
CA ALA A 5 -14.42 -1.28 -9.03
C ALA A 5 -13.73 -2.61 -8.73
N THR A 6 -12.64 -2.89 -9.45
CA THR A 6 -11.81 -4.06 -9.19
C THR A 6 -10.87 -3.77 -8.02
N ALA A 7 -10.82 -4.68 -7.05
CA ALA A 7 -9.91 -4.56 -5.91
C ALA A 7 -8.44 -4.66 -6.36
N THR A 8 -7.58 -3.85 -5.77
CA THR A 8 -6.14 -3.90 -6.05
C THR A 8 -5.47 -5.01 -5.23
N GLY A 9 -4.61 -5.80 -5.86
CA GLY A 9 -3.76 -6.75 -5.16
C GLY A 9 -2.75 -6.04 -4.27
N LEU A 10 -2.70 -6.43 -3.00
CA LEU A 10 -1.81 -5.84 -1.99
C LEU A 10 -0.66 -6.79 -1.65
N VAL A 11 0.47 -6.20 -1.29
CA VAL A 11 1.68 -6.91 -0.86
C VAL A 11 2.09 -6.39 0.52
N GLY A 12 2.55 -7.30 1.38
CA GLY A 12 3.10 -6.96 2.68
C GLY A 12 4.46 -6.26 2.56
N VAL A 13 4.66 -5.21 3.35
CA VAL A 13 5.94 -4.51 3.50
C VAL A 13 6.12 -4.11 4.96
N THR A 14 7.35 -4.18 5.45
CA THR A 14 7.71 -3.66 6.78
C THR A 14 8.30 -2.27 6.62
N VAL A 15 7.73 -1.28 7.30
CA VAL A 15 8.19 0.13 7.33
C VAL A 15 8.18 0.59 8.78
N ALA A 16 9.25 1.24 9.24
CA ALA A 16 9.39 1.70 10.63
C ALA A 16 9.09 0.61 11.70
N GLY A 17 9.40 -0.66 11.39
CA GLY A 17 9.15 -1.79 12.28
C GLY A 17 7.71 -2.32 12.29
N GLN A 18 6.80 -1.72 11.51
CA GLN A 18 5.40 -2.13 11.40
C GLN A 18 5.11 -2.77 10.03
N GLN A 19 4.20 -3.75 10.00
CA GLN A 19 3.74 -4.36 8.75
C GLN A 19 2.58 -3.56 8.16
N HIS A 20 2.72 -3.17 6.90
CA HIS A 20 1.68 -2.52 6.11
C HIS A 20 1.38 -3.33 4.84
N LYS A 21 0.18 -3.11 4.27
CA LYS A 21 -0.22 -3.68 2.98
C LYS A 21 -0.30 -2.56 1.96
N VAL A 22 0.48 -2.66 0.89
CA VAL A 22 0.54 -1.62 -0.16
C VAL A 22 0.31 -2.23 -1.55
N PRO A 23 -0.25 -1.48 -2.52
CA PRO A 23 -0.24 -1.88 -3.91
C PRO A 23 1.19 -2.14 -4.39
N ARG A 24 1.42 -3.23 -5.12
CA ARG A 24 2.77 -3.64 -5.57
C ARG A 24 3.53 -2.52 -6.30
N ARG A 25 2.82 -1.68 -7.06
CA ARG A 25 3.42 -0.53 -7.77
C ARG A 25 4.03 0.52 -6.84
N LEU A 26 3.52 0.64 -5.61
CA LEU A 26 3.98 1.61 -4.60
C LEU A 26 5.02 1.02 -3.65
N LEU A 27 5.35 -0.27 -3.78
CA LEU A 27 6.25 -0.97 -2.86
C LEU A 27 7.60 -0.26 -2.69
N LYS A 28 8.18 0.26 -3.77
CA LYS A 28 9.45 1.00 -3.72
C LYS A 28 9.30 2.32 -2.95
N ALA A 29 8.25 3.09 -3.23
CA ALA A 29 8.00 4.36 -2.56
C ALA A 29 7.73 4.18 -1.06
N ALA A 30 7.00 3.13 -0.68
CA ALA A 30 6.76 2.76 0.72
C ALA A 30 8.08 2.47 1.47
N ARG A 31 8.99 1.71 0.86
CA ARG A 31 10.30 1.40 1.45
C ARG A 31 11.20 2.62 1.59
N LEU A 32 11.08 3.57 0.66
CA LEU A 32 11.87 4.80 0.65
C LEU A 32 11.25 5.91 1.52
N GLY A 33 10.09 5.69 2.14
CA GLY A 33 9.42 6.71 2.95
C GLY A 33 8.88 7.90 2.14
N LEU A 34 8.62 7.71 0.84
CA LEU A 34 8.15 8.77 -0.07
C LEU A 34 6.63 8.94 -0.06
N ILE A 35 5.92 8.05 0.63
CA ILE A 35 4.47 8.09 0.79
C ILE A 35 4.13 7.92 2.26
N ASP A 36 3.12 8.64 2.70
CA ASP A 36 2.56 8.47 4.03
C ASP A 36 1.67 7.21 4.07
N LEU A 37 1.94 6.33 5.03
CA LEU A 37 1.23 5.08 5.24
C LEU A 37 0.30 5.16 6.47
N ASP A 38 0.42 6.21 7.28
CA ASP A 38 -0.45 6.44 8.43
C ASP A 38 -1.56 7.41 8.02
N ARG A 39 -2.78 6.88 7.92
CA ARG A 39 -3.97 7.70 7.79
C ARG A 39 -4.82 7.50 9.04
N ARG A 40 -4.63 8.37 10.03
CA ARG A 40 -5.60 8.56 11.11
C ARG A 40 -6.72 9.49 10.67
#